data_AF-A0AAD9W5M0-F1
#
_entry.id   AF-A0AAD9W5M0-F1
#
_cell.length_a   1.000
_cell.length_b   1.000
_cell.length_c   1.000
_cell.angle_alpha   90.00
_cell.angle_beta   90.00
_cell.angle_gamma   90.00
#
_symmetry.space_group_name_H-M   'P 1'
#
loop_
_entity.id
_entity.type
_entity.pdbx_description
1 polymer ?
#
loop_
_entity_poly.entity_id
_entity_poly.type
_entity_poly.pdbx_seq_one_letter_code
_entity_poly.pdbx_strand_id
1 'polypeptide(L)'
;MSHQRYASHDPVKEPHSISLKVLRLSRPSLVAQHPITPSASPSAIPRQPPIPASLAYSTTHDTNPSPFLLSPILNLPPSFGSAYVGETFSCTLCANHEAPPATEPAPPQLSEDGSTPAAAPPQPQRKYIRDVRIEAEMKTPNSTAVTKLDLTPKTGAANDDDDGKPAGVDLEPGRTLQRIVNFDLKEEGNHVLGVTVSYYEATDTSGRTRTFRKLYQFICKPSLIVRTKASPLAPAPAVPARKAAGPPPTPPPEDGEGDGAAPAEGGGEDKSPASEEGGPGRRRRRWVLEAQLENCSEDTTELERVVLQLEPGLSYRDCNWEAGGSPRPVLHPGEVEQVCFVIEESEGGAGVEEQDGKILFGILGIGWRTEMGQRGYLATNKLGTRHVT
;
A
#
# COMPACT_ATOMS: atom_id res chain seq x y z
N MET A 1 -14.75 -36.52 -55.95
CA MET A 1 -13.69 -35.55 -55.59
C MET A 1 -13.42 -35.70 -54.10
N SER A 2 -12.33 -36.38 -53.77
CA SER A 2 -11.91 -36.67 -52.40
C SER A 2 -11.30 -35.41 -51.77
N HIS A 3 -12.00 -34.80 -50.82
CA HIS A 3 -11.43 -33.75 -49.99
C HIS A 3 -10.46 -34.38 -48.99
N GLN A 4 -9.19 -34.36 -49.36
CA GLN A 4 -8.07 -34.71 -48.51
C GLN A 4 -7.99 -33.69 -47.38
N ARG A 5 -8.34 -34.12 -46.16
CA ARG A 5 -8.12 -33.33 -44.94
C ARG A 5 -6.62 -33.24 -44.73
N TYR A 6 -6.05 -32.05 -44.90
CA TYR A 6 -4.72 -31.75 -44.37
C TYR A 6 -4.81 -31.88 -42.85
N ALA A 7 -4.07 -32.84 -42.29
CA ALA A 7 -3.76 -32.84 -40.88
C ALA A 7 -2.90 -31.60 -40.62
N SER A 8 -3.41 -30.67 -39.83
CA SER A 8 -2.62 -29.55 -39.32
C SER A 8 -1.50 -30.14 -38.47
N HIS A 9 -0.30 -30.17 -39.03
CA HIS A 9 0.93 -30.50 -38.32
C HIS A 9 1.12 -29.38 -37.28
N ASP A 10 0.67 -29.58 -36.04
CA ASP A 10 1.05 -28.70 -34.94
C ASP A 10 2.52 -29.06 -34.64
N PRO A 11 3.50 -28.22 -35.03
CA PRO A 11 4.89 -28.53 -34.74
C PRO A 11 5.02 -28.48 -33.23
N VAL A 12 5.40 -29.62 -32.62
CA VAL A 12 5.78 -29.71 -31.21
C VAL A 12 6.63 -28.48 -30.89
N LYS A 13 6.08 -27.53 -30.13
CA LYS A 13 6.76 -26.26 -29.82
C LYS A 13 8.11 -26.61 -29.23
N GLU A 14 9.18 -26.25 -29.95
CA GLU A 14 10.55 -26.41 -29.47
C GLU A 14 10.64 -25.85 -28.03
N PRO A 15 11.31 -26.52 -27.09
CA PRO A 15 11.44 -26.02 -25.73
C PRO A 15 12.11 -24.63 -25.72
N HIS A 16 11.75 -23.79 -24.74
CA HIS A 16 12.37 -22.48 -24.60
C HIS A 16 13.75 -22.61 -23.95
N SER A 17 14.74 -21.87 -24.49
CA SER A 17 16.09 -21.78 -23.92
C SER A 17 16.16 -20.95 -22.63
N ILE A 18 15.09 -20.21 -22.35
CA ILE A 18 14.88 -19.43 -21.12
C ILE A 18 13.82 -20.09 -20.25
N SER A 19 14.12 -20.28 -18.97
CA SER A 19 13.15 -20.67 -17.95
C SER A 19 12.72 -19.47 -17.10
N LEU A 20 11.46 -19.44 -16.66
CA LEU A 20 10.94 -18.43 -15.75
C LEU A 20 10.69 -19.05 -14.37
N LYS A 21 11.34 -18.48 -13.35
CA LYS A 21 11.08 -18.75 -11.92
C LYS A 21 10.48 -17.50 -11.27
N VAL A 22 9.42 -17.68 -10.50
CA VAL A 22 8.73 -16.61 -9.77
C VAL A 22 8.68 -17.01 -8.31
N LEU A 23 9.22 -16.16 -7.44
CA LEU A 23 9.26 -16.40 -6.00
C LEU A 23 8.70 -15.20 -5.27
N ARG A 24 7.72 -15.41 -4.39
CA ARG A 24 7.26 -14.36 -3.45
C ARG A 24 8.43 -14.02 -2.53
N LEU A 25 8.67 -12.73 -2.34
CA LEU A 25 9.69 -12.25 -1.42
C LEU A 25 9.09 -12.27 -0.01
N SER A 26 9.56 -13.19 0.84
CA SER A 26 9.30 -13.12 2.28
C SER A 26 10.28 -12.15 2.93
N ARG A 27 9.82 -11.44 3.96
CA ARG A 27 10.68 -10.62 4.80
C ARG A 27 11.07 -11.43 6.04
N PRO A 28 12.36 -11.47 6.43
CA PRO A 28 12.75 -12.03 7.72
C PRO A 28 11.97 -11.37 8.85
N SER A 29 11.54 -12.18 9.82
CA SER A 29 10.69 -11.77 10.93
C SER A 29 11.37 -12.09 12.26
N LEU A 30 11.29 -11.21 13.25
CA LEU A 30 11.72 -11.41 14.62
C LEU A 30 10.70 -12.34 15.29
N VAL A 31 11.19 -13.30 16.06
CA VAL A 31 10.28 -14.23 16.76
C VAL A 31 9.56 -13.49 17.88
N ALA A 32 8.22 -13.47 17.82
CA ALA A 32 7.36 -12.96 18.87
C ALA A 32 7.52 -13.79 20.17
N GLN A 33 7.57 -13.09 21.30
CA GLN A 33 7.61 -13.68 22.62
C GLN A 33 6.31 -13.39 23.35
N HIS A 34 5.77 -14.41 24.00
CA HIS A 34 4.60 -14.26 24.84
C HIS A 34 5.06 -13.98 26.27
N PRO A 35 4.58 -12.90 26.91
CA PRO A 35 4.92 -12.64 28.29
C PRO A 35 4.35 -13.77 29.14
N ILE A 36 5.19 -14.37 29.96
CA ILE A 36 4.72 -15.31 30.99
C ILE A 36 4.12 -14.44 32.10
N THR A 37 2.79 -14.37 32.17
CA THR A 37 2.10 -13.64 33.23
C THR A 37 2.53 -14.24 34.57
N PRO A 38 3.08 -13.45 35.52
CA PRO A 38 3.36 -13.98 36.85
C PRO A 38 2.03 -14.40 37.47
N SER A 39 1.91 -15.70 37.78
CA SER A 39 0.71 -16.26 38.41
C SER A 39 0.31 -15.41 39.62
N ALA A 40 -0.82 -14.72 39.51
CA ALA A 40 -1.41 -13.91 40.57
C ALA A 40 -2.06 -14.83 41.62
N SER A 41 -1.27 -15.71 42.24
CA SER A 41 -1.66 -16.32 43.50
C SER A 41 -1.25 -15.36 44.63
N PRO A 42 -2.16 -14.95 45.53
CA PRO A 42 -1.79 -14.20 46.73
C PRO A 42 -1.06 -15.17 47.67
N SER A 43 0.26 -15.27 47.54
CA SER A 43 1.08 -16.06 48.46
C SER A 43 1.83 -15.11 49.39
N ALA A 44 1.67 -15.30 50.69
CA ALA A 44 2.26 -14.51 51.78
C ALA A 44 3.77 -14.73 51.97
N ILE A 45 4.47 -15.24 50.94
CA ILE A 45 5.91 -15.54 50.99
C ILE A 45 6.62 -14.54 50.09
N PRO A 46 7.71 -13.89 50.54
CA PRO A 46 8.53 -13.02 49.68
C PRO A 46 9.06 -13.85 48.50
N ARG A 47 8.54 -13.60 47.30
CA ARG A 47 8.96 -14.29 46.07
C ARG A 47 10.40 -13.90 45.74
N GLN A 48 11.26 -14.89 45.49
CA GLN A 48 12.52 -14.66 44.80
C GLN A 48 12.24 -13.96 43.46
N PRO A 49 13.11 -13.02 43.03
CA PRO A 49 12.95 -12.38 41.73
C PRO A 49 12.90 -13.46 40.64
N PRO A 50 12.00 -13.35 39.65
CA PRO A 50 11.94 -14.30 38.54
C PRO A 50 13.31 -14.39 37.87
N ILE A 51 13.72 -15.62 37.54
CA ILE A 51 14.99 -15.89 36.87
C ILE A 51 14.97 -15.13 35.53
N PRO A 52 16.02 -14.40 35.12
CA PRO A 52 16.02 -13.60 33.90
C PRO A 52 15.61 -14.37 32.63
N ALA A 53 15.86 -15.68 32.59
CA ALA A 53 15.48 -16.57 31.50
C ALA A 53 13.96 -16.81 31.37
N SER A 54 13.16 -16.45 32.38
CA SER A 54 11.68 -16.55 32.38
C SER A 54 10.99 -15.22 32.04
N LEU A 55 11.76 -14.16 31.78
CA LEU A 55 11.22 -12.88 31.31
C LEU A 55 11.17 -12.90 29.78
N ALA A 56 10.02 -12.49 29.21
CA ALA A 56 10.05 -11.98 27.84
C ALA A 56 11.11 -10.87 27.77
N TYR A 57 11.88 -10.86 26.69
CA TYR A 57 13.10 -10.08 26.50
C TYR A 57 12.89 -8.62 26.93
N SER A 58 13.44 -8.27 28.10
CA SER A 58 13.51 -6.92 28.63
C SER A 58 14.87 -6.36 28.25
N THR A 59 14.89 -5.45 27.28
CA THR A 59 16.12 -4.75 26.89
C THR A 59 16.11 -3.33 27.48
N THR A 60 17.22 -2.94 28.10
CA THR A 60 17.50 -1.56 28.53
C THR A 60 18.02 -0.69 27.39
N HIS A 61 18.23 -1.28 26.19
CA HIS A 61 18.64 -0.57 24.99
C HIS A 61 17.45 0.07 24.26
N ASP A 62 17.65 1.33 23.87
CA ASP A 62 16.80 2.21 23.07
C ASP A 62 16.36 1.65 21.68
N THR A 63 16.79 0.43 21.34
CA THR A 63 16.55 -0.19 20.03
C THR A 63 15.23 -0.95 19.92
N ASN A 64 14.50 -1.16 21.02
CA ASN A 64 13.12 -1.68 20.95
C ASN A 64 12.14 -0.81 21.76
N PRO A 65 11.62 0.27 21.17
CA PRO A 65 10.55 1.08 21.76
C PRO A 65 9.14 0.52 21.48
N SER A 66 9.00 -0.68 20.92
CA SER A 66 7.75 -1.14 20.32
C SER A 66 6.81 -1.82 21.34
N PRO A 67 5.48 -1.77 21.13
CA PRO A 67 4.52 -2.50 21.95
C PRO A 67 4.57 -4.02 21.73
N PHE A 68 5.37 -4.50 20.79
CA PHE A 68 5.54 -5.91 20.48
C PHE A 68 6.71 -6.50 21.27
N LEU A 69 6.46 -7.59 21.98
CA LEU A 69 7.49 -8.34 22.69
C LEU A 69 8.26 -9.23 21.71
N LEU A 70 9.22 -8.65 21.00
CA LEU A 70 10.01 -9.34 19.96
C LEU A 70 11.35 -9.82 20.52
N SER A 71 11.75 -11.04 20.18
CA SER A 71 13.11 -11.53 20.42
C SER A 71 14.09 -10.99 19.37
N PRO A 72 15.41 -10.94 19.65
CA PRO A 72 16.42 -10.56 18.65
C PRO A 72 16.67 -11.64 17.57
N ILE A 73 15.95 -12.77 17.59
CA ILE A 73 16.16 -13.88 16.66
C ILE A 73 15.29 -13.65 15.42
N LEU A 74 15.93 -13.65 14.25
CA LEU A 74 15.24 -13.63 12.97
C LEU A 74 14.91 -15.05 12.51
N ASN A 75 13.63 -15.32 12.29
CA ASN A 75 13.14 -16.50 11.60
C ASN A 75 12.59 -16.13 10.22
N LEU A 76 12.80 -17.02 9.26
CA LEU A 76 12.00 -17.02 8.06
C LEU A 76 10.66 -17.68 8.40
N PRO A 77 9.52 -17.10 7.99
CA PRO A 77 8.23 -17.74 8.16
C PRO A 77 8.26 -19.16 7.55
N PRO A 78 7.70 -20.17 8.24
CA PRO A 78 7.71 -21.56 7.76
C PRO A 78 6.90 -21.75 6.47
N SER A 79 6.09 -20.76 6.09
CA SER A 79 5.32 -20.73 4.85
C SER A 79 5.26 -19.31 4.29
N PHE A 80 4.86 -19.18 3.02
CA PHE A 80 4.79 -17.90 2.30
C PHE A 80 3.71 -16.94 2.80
N GLY A 81 3.00 -17.26 3.89
CA GLY A 81 1.94 -16.46 4.49
C GLY A 81 0.74 -16.21 3.56
N SER A 82 -0.33 -15.68 4.11
CA SER A 82 -1.43 -15.15 3.31
C SER A 82 -1.01 -13.82 2.66
N ALA A 83 -1.74 -13.36 1.64
CA ALA A 83 -1.63 -11.99 1.15
C ALA A 83 -2.83 -11.21 1.69
N TYR A 84 -2.61 -10.02 2.25
CA TYR A 84 -3.68 -9.25 2.85
C TYR A 84 -3.94 -7.93 2.12
N VAL A 85 -5.20 -7.49 2.13
CA VAL A 85 -5.59 -6.19 1.59
C VAL A 85 -4.96 -5.08 2.43
N GLY A 86 -4.43 -4.08 1.73
CA GLY A 86 -3.70 -2.96 2.28
C GLY A 86 -2.19 -3.17 2.33
N GLU A 87 -1.70 -4.37 2.02
CA GLU A 87 -0.27 -4.68 1.96
C GLU A 87 0.29 -4.58 0.53
N THR A 88 1.62 -4.46 0.43
CA THR A 88 2.34 -4.54 -0.85
C THR A 88 2.77 -5.98 -1.13
N PHE A 89 2.15 -6.60 -2.14
CA PHE A 89 2.61 -7.86 -2.73
C PHE A 89 3.96 -7.68 -3.42
N SER A 90 4.95 -8.50 -3.08
CA SER A 90 6.31 -8.43 -3.64
C SER A 90 6.78 -9.79 -4.15
N CYS A 91 7.31 -9.85 -5.37
CA CYS A 91 7.91 -11.08 -5.90
C CYS A 91 9.13 -10.79 -6.79
N THR A 92 10.04 -11.76 -6.87
CA THR A 92 11.14 -11.75 -7.82
C THR A 92 10.80 -12.63 -9.02
N LEU A 93 11.07 -12.10 -10.21
CA LEU A 93 10.94 -12.74 -11.51
C LEU A 93 12.34 -13.00 -12.05
N CYS A 94 12.66 -14.26 -12.31
CA CYS A 94 13.98 -14.68 -12.78
C CYS A 94 13.84 -15.40 -14.12
N ALA A 95 14.30 -14.77 -15.20
CA ALA A 95 14.49 -15.38 -16.50
C ALA A 95 15.91 -15.98 -16.58
N ASN A 96 16.03 -17.31 -16.55
CA ASN A 96 17.31 -18.01 -16.51
C ASN A 96 17.62 -18.61 -17.88
N HIS A 97 18.83 -18.39 -18.38
CA HIS A 97 19.30 -19.06 -19.58
C HIS A 97 19.82 -20.46 -19.22
N GLU A 98 18.96 -21.46 -19.42
CA GLU A 98 19.29 -22.87 -19.19
C GLU A 98 19.90 -23.47 -20.48
N ALA A 99 21.19 -23.23 -20.68
CA ALA A 99 21.94 -23.95 -21.72
C ALA A 99 22.48 -25.27 -21.14
N PRO A 100 22.43 -26.38 -21.89
CA PRO A 100 23.25 -27.54 -21.54
C PRO A 100 24.73 -27.11 -21.50
N PRO A 101 25.54 -27.61 -20.55
CA PRO A 101 26.98 -27.35 -20.55
C PRO A 101 27.53 -27.76 -21.92
N ALA A 102 28.36 -26.89 -22.52
CA ALA A 102 28.98 -27.19 -23.80
C ALA A 102 29.68 -28.54 -23.68
N THR A 103 29.15 -29.56 -24.35
CA THR A 103 29.78 -30.87 -24.40
C THR A 103 31.15 -30.64 -25.01
N GLU A 104 32.22 -30.89 -24.24
CA GLU A 104 33.57 -30.88 -24.78
C GLU A 104 33.57 -31.75 -26.04
N PRO A 105 34.17 -31.31 -27.16
CA PRO A 105 34.23 -32.11 -28.36
C PRO A 105 34.86 -33.44 -27.98
N ALA A 106 34.10 -34.53 -28.11
CA ALA A 106 34.58 -35.87 -27.81
C ALA A 106 35.91 -36.06 -28.56
N PRO A 107 36.96 -36.63 -27.91
CA PRO A 107 38.22 -36.89 -28.59
C PRO A 107 37.95 -37.72 -29.86
N PRO A 108 38.67 -37.46 -30.96
CA PRO A 108 38.44 -38.14 -32.22
C PRO A 108 38.51 -39.66 -32.00
N GLN A 109 37.37 -40.33 -32.18
CA GLN A 109 37.31 -41.79 -32.15
C GLN A 109 38.02 -42.28 -33.42
N LEU A 110 39.18 -42.94 -33.24
CA LEU A 110 39.87 -43.66 -34.30
C LEU A 110 39.02 -44.89 -34.66
N SER A 111 38.67 -45.05 -35.93
CA SER A 111 37.98 -46.26 -36.41
C SER A 111 38.92 -47.47 -36.31
N GLU A 112 38.42 -48.61 -35.83
CA GLU A 112 39.18 -49.87 -35.79
C GLU A 112 39.46 -50.48 -37.18
N ASP A 113 38.84 -49.96 -38.24
CA ASP A 113 39.19 -50.25 -39.63
C ASP A 113 39.50 -48.94 -40.37
N GLY A 114 40.75 -48.77 -40.80
CA GLY A 114 41.29 -47.55 -41.39
C GLY A 114 40.83 -47.23 -42.82
N SER A 115 39.55 -47.41 -43.16
CA SER A 115 39.07 -47.24 -44.55
C SER A 115 37.84 -46.35 -44.76
N THR A 116 37.33 -45.67 -43.73
CA THR A 116 36.27 -44.65 -43.93
C THR A 116 36.42 -43.52 -42.91
N PRO A 117 36.42 -42.23 -43.32
CA PRO A 117 36.32 -41.15 -42.35
C PRO A 117 34.98 -41.28 -41.62
N ALA A 118 35.03 -41.56 -40.32
CA ALA A 118 33.84 -41.53 -39.47
C ALA A 118 33.19 -40.14 -39.61
N ALA A 119 31.91 -40.12 -39.97
CA ALA A 119 31.16 -38.87 -40.06
C ALA A 119 31.29 -38.14 -38.72
N ALA A 120 31.84 -36.92 -38.75
CA ALA A 120 32.01 -36.12 -37.54
C ALA A 120 30.65 -36.03 -36.83
N PRO A 121 30.58 -36.26 -35.50
CA PRO A 121 29.34 -36.07 -34.77
C PRO A 121 28.83 -34.64 -35.02
N PRO A 122 27.51 -34.44 -35.20
CA PRO A 122 26.96 -33.12 -35.46
C PRO A 122 27.38 -32.19 -34.33
N GLN A 123 28.18 -31.16 -34.65
CA GLN A 123 28.57 -30.16 -33.67
C GLN A 123 27.32 -29.49 -33.10
N PRO A 124 27.19 -29.36 -31.77
CA PRO A 124 26.07 -28.65 -31.18
C PRO A 124 26.10 -27.20 -31.68
N GLN A 125 25.05 -26.80 -32.40
CA GLN A 125 24.92 -25.42 -32.90
C GLN A 125 24.90 -24.47 -31.70
N ARG A 126 25.79 -23.48 -31.71
CA ARG A 126 25.88 -22.51 -30.62
C ARG A 126 24.68 -21.57 -30.70
N LYS A 127 23.87 -21.56 -29.63
CA LYS A 127 22.72 -20.66 -29.49
C LYS A 127 23.14 -19.44 -28.68
N TYR A 128 22.79 -18.25 -29.18
CA TYR A 128 22.99 -16.97 -28.50
C TYR A 128 21.61 -16.42 -28.12
N ILE A 129 21.45 -16.03 -26.86
CA ILE A 129 20.21 -15.44 -26.36
C ILE A 129 20.44 -13.94 -26.15
N ARG A 130 19.65 -13.15 -26.88
CA ARG A 130 19.72 -11.70 -26.91
C ARG A 130 18.39 -11.07 -26.55
N ASP A 131 18.44 -9.80 -26.20
CA ASP A 131 17.26 -8.94 -26.03
C ASP A 131 16.20 -9.54 -25.08
N VAL A 132 16.63 -10.13 -23.96
CA VAL A 132 15.72 -10.75 -23.00
C VAL A 132 14.96 -9.65 -22.25
N ARG A 133 13.63 -9.70 -22.31
CA ARG A 133 12.72 -8.75 -21.68
C ARG A 133 11.69 -9.50 -20.84
N ILE A 134 11.39 -8.94 -19.67
CA ILE A 134 10.33 -9.43 -18.76
C ILE A 134 9.28 -8.33 -18.67
N GLU A 135 8.03 -8.70 -18.93
CA GLU A 135 6.87 -7.86 -18.70
C GLU A 135 5.97 -8.53 -17.66
N ALA A 136 5.43 -7.75 -16.74
CA ALA A 136 4.50 -8.24 -15.74
C ALA A 136 3.22 -7.41 -15.74
N GLU A 137 2.11 -8.07 -15.50
CA GLU A 137 0.80 -7.46 -15.46
C GLU A 137 -0.06 -8.11 -14.37
N MET A 138 -0.86 -7.32 -13.66
CA MET A 138 -1.74 -7.77 -12.60
C MET A 138 -3.19 -7.67 -13.03
N LYS A 139 -3.94 -8.75 -12.87
CA LYS A 139 -5.40 -8.75 -12.93
C LYS A 139 -5.96 -8.81 -11.52
N THR A 140 -6.73 -7.80 -11.13
CA THR A 140 -7.44 -7.77 -9.84
C THR A 140 -8.82 -8.43 -9.96
N PRO A 141 -9.42 -8.88 -8.85
CA PRO A 141 -10.69 -9.61 -8.84
C PRO A 141 -11.85 -8.86 -9.50
N ASN A 142 -11.97 -7.56 -9.25
CA ASN A 142 -13.12 -6.76 -9.71
C ASN A 142 -12.83 -5.96 -10.99
N SER A 143 -11.60 -6.02 -11.51
CA SER A 143 -11.22 -5.34 -12.74
C SER A 143 -11.19 -6.30 -13.92
N THR A 144 -11.87 -5.90 -15.00
CA THR A 144 -11.69 -6.53 -16.32
C THR A 144 -10.41 -6.05 -17.01
N ALA A 145 -9.90 -4.88 -16.62
CA ALA A 145 -8.66 -4.31 -17.12
C ALA A 145 -7.45 -4.92 -16.40
N VAL A 146 -6.39 -5.18 -17.16
CA VAL A 146 -5.12 -5.65 -16.62
C VAL A 146 -4.19 -4.46 -16.41
N THR A 147 -3.56 -4.38 -15.24
CA THR A 147 -2.63 -3.31 -14.87
C THR A 147 -1.20 -3.75 -15.19
N LYS A 148 -0.52 -3.07 -16.12
CA LYS A 148 0.92 -3.29 -16.35
C LYS A 148 1.72 -2.84 -15.13
N LEU A 149 2.73 -3.63 -14.75
CA LEU A 149 3.51 -3.42 -13.54
C LEU A 149 4.90 -2.89 -13.86
N ASP A 150 5.32 -1.90 -13.09
CA ASP A 150 6.69 -1.41 -13.10
C ASP A 150 7.63 -2.43 -12.44
N LEU A 151 8.72 -2.75 -13.13
CA LEU A 151 9.73 -3.70 -12.67
C LEU A 151 10.97 -2.98 -12.15
N THR A 152 11.50 -3.45 -11.03
CA THR A 152 12.74 -2.94 -10.41
C THR A 152 13.86 -3.99 -10.45
N PRO A 153 15.15 -3.63 -10.57
CA PRO A 153 15.64 -2.30 -10.90
C PRO A 153 15.17 -1.87 -12.30
N LYS A 154 14.88 -0.57 -12.47
CA LYS A 154 14.74 0.01 -13.80
C LYS A 154 16.14 0.01 -14.38
N THR A 155 16.41 -0.79 -15.42
CA THR A 155 17.72 -0.78 -16.10
C THR A 155 18.01 0.66 -16.50
N GLY A 156 19.09 1.23 -15.97
CA GLY A 156 19.39 2.66 -16.13
C GLY A 156 19.54 3.03 -17.60
N ALA A 157 18.99 4.19 -17.95
CA ALA A 157 19.30 5.02 -19.12
C ALA A 157 20.32 4.41 -20.10
N ALA A 158 19.85 3.62 -21.04
CA ALA A 158 20.57 3.29 -22.27
C ALA A 158 19.52 2.91 -23.31
N ASN A 159 19.19 3.91 -24.14
CA ASN A 159 18.37 3.84 -25.35
C ASN A 159 17.03 3.11 -25.16
N ASP A 160 15.99 3.89 -24.82
CA ASP A 160 14.67 3.53 -25.35
C ASP A 160 14.85 3.34 -26.86
N ASP A 161 14.51 2.14 -27.36
CA ASP A 161 14.25 1.99 -28.78
C ASP A 161 13.21 3.06 -29.17
N ASP A 162 13.19 3.50 -30.44
CA ASP A 162 12.26 4.51 -31.02
C ASP A 162 10.76 4.27 -30.68
N ASP A 163 10.45 3.08 -30.15
CA ASP A 163 9.13 2.55 -29.76
C ASP A 163 8.84 2.57 -28.23
N GLY A 164 9.74 3.11 -27.38
CA GLY A 164 9.50 3.29 -25.93
C GLY A 164 9.48 2.01 -25.09
N LYS A 165 10.12 0.93 -25.55
CA LYS A 165 10.22 -0.37 -24.84
C LYS A 165 11.55 -0.48 -24.09
N PRO A 166 11.55 -0.97 -22.83
CA PRO A 166 12.76 -1.05 -22.03
C PRO A 166 13.77 -1.99 -22.68
N ALA A 167 14.96 -1.49 -23.01
CA ALA A 167 16.02 -2.22 -23.70
C ALA A 167 16.24 -3.63 -23.10
N GLY A 168 16.24 -4.65 -23.95
CA GLY A 168 16.46 -6.02 -23.51
C GLY A 168 17.91 -6.28 -23.19
N VAL A 169 18.13 -7.38 -22.48
CA VAL A 169 19.45 -7.75 -21.96
C VAL A 169 19.94 -9.03 -22.64
N ASP A 170 21.16 -9.00 -23.17
CA ASP A 170 21.81 -10.20 -23.67
C ASP A 170 22.24 -11.10 -22.49
N LEU A 171 21.89 -12.39 -22.55
CA LEU A 171 22.15 -13.33 -21.46
C LEU A 171 23.09 -14.46 -21.91
N GLU A 172 24.27 -14.52 -21.30
CA GLU A 172 25.16 -15.67 -21.43
C GLU A 172 24.52 -16.95 -20.85
N PRO A 173 24.92 -18.14 -21.33
CA PRO A 173 24.58 -19.42 -20.71
C PRO A 173 24.77 -19.42 -19.19
N GLY A 174 23.74 -19.84 -18.43
CA GLY A 174 23.78 -19.90 -16.98
C GLY A 174 23.56 -18.56 -16.25
N ARG A 175 23.39 -17.45 -16.98
CA ARG A 175 23.03 -16.15 -16.38
C ARG A 175 21.51 -16.00 -16.22
N THR A 176 21.13 -15.07 -15.36
CA THR A 176 19.75 -14.77 -15.03
C THR A 176 19.48 -13.27 -15.14
N LEU A 177 18.38 -12.91 -15.81
CA LEU A 177 17.78 -11.58 -15.68
C LEU A 177 16.77 -11.61 -14.53
N GLN A 178 17.03 -10.84 -13.48
CA GLN A 178 16.17 -10.73 -12.31
C GLN A 178 15.45 -9.38 -12.28
N ARG A 179 14.15 -9.41 -11.97
CA ARG A 179 13.31 -8.23 -11.74
C ARG A 179 12.43 -8.43 -10.51
N ILE A 180 12.04 -7.35 -9.87
CA ILE A 180 11.17 -7.34 -8.69
C ILE A 180 9.90 -6.58 -9.04
N VAL A 181 8.77 -7.21 -8.75
CA VAL A 181 7.43 -6.62 -8.80
C VAL A 181 7.04 -6.20 -7.40
N ASN A 182 6.52 -4.98 -7.26
CA ASN A 182 5.82 -4.50 -6.07
C ASN A 182 4.42 -4.05 -6.50
N PHE A 183 3.38 -4.51 -5.81
CA PHE A 183 2.00 -4.19 -6.14
C PHE A 183 1.15 -4.07 -4.88
N ASP A 184 0.48 -2.93 -4.69
CA ASP A 184 -0.37 -2.71 -3.52
C ASP A 184 -1.73 -3.39 -3.71
N LEU A 185 -2.08 -4.27 -2.77
CA LEU A 185 -3.31 -5.04 -2.79
C LEU A 185 -4.44 -4.20 -2.22
N LYS A 186 -5.42 -3.83 -3.04
CA LYS A 186 -6.55 -2.97 -2.64
C LYS A 186 -7.88 -3.72 -2.58
N GLU A 187 -7.93 -4.92 -3.13
CA GLU A 187 -9.15 -5.70 -3.31
C GLU A 187 -8.97 -7.10 -2.72
N GLU A 188 -10.06 -7.67 -2.21
CA GLU A 188 -10.10 -9.05 -1.73
C GLU A 188 -10.39 -10.01 -2.88
N GLY A 189 -9.83 -11.22 -2.81
CA GLY A 189 -10.13 -12.31 -3.75
C GLY A 189 -8.98 -12.65 -4.70
N ASN A 190 -9.35 -13.26 -5.84
CA ASN A 190 -8.41 -13.86 -6.79
C ASN A 190 -7.64 -12.83 -7.62
N HIS A 191 -6.33 -12.74 -7.39
CA HIS A 191 -5.40 -11.97 -8.20
C HIS A 191 -4.65 -12.90 -9.15
N VAL A 192 -4.36 -12.42 -10.35
CA VAL A 192 -3.56 -13.16 -11.34
C VAL A 192 -2.40 -12.29 -11.81
N LEU A 193 -1.18 -12.72 -11.49
CA LEU A 193 0.06 -12.17 -12.01
C LEU A 193 0.39 -12.85 -13.35
N GLY A 194 0.26 -12.10 -14.45
CA GLY A 194 0.74 -12.51 -15.76
C GLY A 194 2.17 -12.07 -15.98
N VAL A 195 3.05 -12.99 -16.36
CA VAL A 195 4.45 -12.70 -16.69
C VAL A 195 4.73 -13.17 -18.09
N THR A 196 5.16 -12.25 -18.94
CA THR A 196 5.56 -12.51 -20.33
C THR A 196 7.07 -12.33 -20.44
N VAL A 197 7.74 -13.32 -21.02
CA VAL A 197 9.18 -13.26 -21.30
C VAL A 197 9.35 -13.34 -22.81
N SER A 198 10.01 -12.34 -23.38
CA SER A 198 10.42 -12.30 -24.78
C SER A 198 11.94 -12.26 -24.90
N TYR A 199 12.48 -12.89 -25.94
CA TYR A 199 13.90 -12.89 -26.24
C TYR A 199 14.14 -13.21 -27.71
N TYR A 200 15.32 -12.86 -28.21
CA TYR A 200 15.81 -13.25 -29.52
C TYR A 200 16.77 -14.43 -29.39
N GLU A 201 16.46 -15.53 -30.06
CA GLU A 201 17.31 -16.72 -30.12
C GLU A 201 18.01 -16.77 -31.48
N ALA A 202 19.34 -16.72 -31.49
CA ALA A 202 20.15 -16.75 -32.70
C ALA A 202 21.09 -17.97 -32.73
N THR A 203 21.18 -18.63 -33.87
CA THR A 203 22.26 -19.53 -34.26
C THR A 203 23.18 -18.82 -35.25
N ASP A 204 24.31 -19.43 -35.63
CA ASP A 204 25.28 -18.81 -36.55
C ASP A 204 24.68 -18.48 -37.94
N THR A 205 23.54 -19.09 -38.30
CA THR A 205 22.92 -18.99 -39.63
C THR A 205 21.54 -18.33 -39.63
N SER A 206 20.91 -18.15 -38.47
CA SER A 206 19.54 -17.65 -38.38
C SER A 206 19.20 -17.16 -36.98
N GLY A 207 18.17 -16.34 -36.82
CA GLY A 207 17.61 -16.06 -35.51
C GLY A 207 16.13 -15.76 -35.54
N ARG A 208 15.48 -15.92 -34.39
CA ARG A 208 14.03 -15.79 -34.24
C ARG A 208 13.68 -15.24 -32.86
N THR A 209 12.71 -14.33 -32.84
CA THR A 209 12.08 -13.88 -31.59
C THR A 209 11.15 -14.94 -31.03
N ARG A 210 11.32 -15.25 -29.74
CA ARG A 210 10.51 -16.20 -28.98
C ARG A 210 9.85 -15.48 -27.82
N THR A 211 8.61 -15.85 -27.53
CA THR A 211 7.86 -15.31 -26.39
C THR A 211 7.07 -16.43 -25.73
N PHE A 212 6.96 -16.36 -24.41
CA PHE A 212 6.05 -17.19 -23.65
C PHE A 212 5.47 -16.41 -22.47
N ARG A 213 4.30 -16.85 -22.02
CA ARG A 213 3.57 -16.20 -20.93
C ARG A 213 3.12 -17.24 -19.90
N LYS A 214 3.33 -16.94 -18.62
CA LYS A 214 2.82 -17.73 -17.50
C LYS A 214 1.89 -16.89 -16.63
N LEU A 215 0.89 -17.53 -16.04
CA LEU A 215 -0.07 -16.92 -15.14
C LEU A 215 0.06 -17.55 -13.76
N TYR A 216 0.11 -16.72 -12.73
CA TYR A 216 0.21 -17.14 -11.33
C TYR A 216 -1.00 -16.58 -10.57
N GLN A 217 -1.85 -17.46 -10.06
CA GLN A 217 -3.04 -17.08 -9.32
C GLN A 217 -2.77 -17.17 -7.80
N PHE A 218 -3.21 -16.16 -7.06
CA PHE A 218 -3.19 -16.14 -5.59
C PHE A 218 -4.42 -15.43 -5.04
N ILE A 219 -4.71 -15.64 -3.75
CA ILE A 219 -5.88 -15.05 -3.07
C ILE A 219 -5.41 -13.99 -2.08
N CYS A 220 -6.03 -12.82 -2.15
CA CYS A 220 -5.90 -11.76 -1.17
C CYS A 220 -7.03 -11.83 -0.15
N LYS A 221 -6.70 -11.90 1.14
CA LYS A 221 -7.63 -11.94 2.29
C LYS A 221 -7.80 -10.53 2.90
N PRO A 222 -8.89 -10.26 3.62
CA PRO A 222 -9.00 -9.02 4.41
C PRO A 222 -7.93 -8.99 5.52
N SER A 223 -7.21 -7.86 5.66
CA SER A 223 -6.37 -7.61 6.85
C SER A 223 -7.21 -7.05 8.00
N LEU A 224 -8.06 -6.07 7.67
CA LEU A 224 -8.93 -5.35 8.59
C LEU A 224 -10.34 -5.33 8.00
N ILE A 225 -11.34 -5.64 8.82
CA ILE A 225 -12.73 -5.38 8.49
C ILE A 225 -13.16 -4.09 9.16
N VAL A 226 -13.74 -3.18 8.37
CA VAL A 226 -14.21 -1.86 8.82
C VAL A 226 -15.73 -1.83 8.76
N ARG A 227 -16.38 -1.63 9.91
CA ARG A 227 -17.84 -1.43 9.99
C ARG A 227 -18.11 -0.03 10.52
N THR A 228 -18.78 0.80 9.73
CA THR A 228 -19.04 2.21 10.10
C THR A 228 -20.52 2.46 10.36
N LYS A 229 -20.82 3.32 11.32
CA LYS A 229 -22.16 3.81 11.62
C LYS A 229 -22.14 5.30 11.85
N ALA A 230 -23.04 6.02 11.18
CA ALA A 230 -23.22 7.44 11.38
C ALA A 230 -24.56 7.74 12.04
N SER A 231 -24.58 8.72 12.95
CA SER A 231 -25.80 9.19 13.60
C SER A 231 -25.81 10.71 13.76
N PRO A 232 -26.97 11.38 13.66
CA PRO A 232 -27.08 12.81 13.96
C PRO A 232 -26.76 13.09 15.43
N LEU A 233 -26.01 14.16 15.66
CA LEU A 233 -25.76 14.71 16.99
C LEU A 233 -26.53 16.02 17.15
N ALA A 234 -27.08 16.27 18.34
CA ALA A 234 -27.80 17.51 18.63
C ALA A 234 -26.94 18.73 18.21
N PRO A 235 -27.52 19.79 17.61
CA PRO A 235 -26.76 20.97 17.21
C PRO A 235 -26.05 21.62 18.40
N ALA A 236 -24.89 22.23 18.17
CA ALA A 236 -24.20 22.97 19.22
C ALA A 236 -25.08 24.13 19.70
N PRO A 237 -25.15 24.41 21.02
CA PRO A 237 -25.73 25.67 21.46
C PRO A 237 -24.93 26.79 20.82
N ALA A 238 -25.62 27.78 20.24
CA ALA A 238 -24.97 28.94 19.66
C ALA A 238 -24.14 29.62 20.75
N VAL A 239 -22.81 29.63 20.61
CA VAL A 239 -21.96 30.43 21.48
C VAL A 239 -22.34 31.88 21.20
N PRO A 240 -22.83 32.64 22.19
CA PRO A 240 -23.15 34.04 21.95
C PRO A 240 -21.86 34.72 21.51
N ALA A 241 -21.90 35.37 20.34
CA ALA A 241 -20.80 36.18 19.85
C ALA A 241 -20.36 37.09 21.00
N ARG A 242 -19.11 36.92 21.45
CA ARG A 242 -18.53 37.76 22.49
C ARG A 242 -18.62 39.17 21.93
N LYS A 243 -19.57 39.98 22.41
CA LYS A 243 -19.64 41.42 22.12
C LYS A 243 -18.23 41.92 22.36
N ALA A 244 -17.57 42.38 21.30
CA ALA A 244 -16.31 43.08 21.45
C ALA A 244 -16.56 44.15 22.50
N ALA A 245 -15.91 44.04 23.65
CA ALA A 245 -15.85 45.14 24.59
C ALA A 245 -15.35 46.33 23.77
N GLY A 246 -16.14 47.40 23.73
CA GLY A 246 -15.76 48.62 23.03
C GLY A 246 -14.34 49.04 23.44
N PRO A 247 -13.65 49.80 22.58
CA PRO A 247 -12.32 50.29 22.91
C PRO A 247 -12.35 50.97 24.29
N PRO A 248 -11.31 50.78 25.14
CA PRO A 248 -11.27 51.38 26.46
C PRO A 248 -11.44 52.91 26.36
N PRO A 249 -12.10 53.55 27.34
CA PRO A 249 -12.24 55.00 27.33
C PRO A 249 -10.85 55.64 27.36
N THR A 250 -10.59 56.53 26.40
CA THR A 250 -9.44 57.42 26.38
C THR A 250 -9.40 58.27 27.66
N PRO A 251 -8.23 58.42 28.31
CA PRO A 251 -8.08 59.30 29.48
C PRO A 251 -8.29 60.79 29.08
N PRO A 252 -8.66 61.66 30.04
CA PRO A 252 -8.94 63.06 29.77
C PRO A 252 -7.67 63.82 29.34
N PRO A 253 -7.81 64.91 28.56
CA PRO A 253 -6.67 65.69 28.08
C PRO A 253 -6.04 66.49 29.24
N GLU A 254 -4.72 66.54 29.26
CA GLU A 254 -3.95 67.48 30.08
C GLU A 254 -3.95 68.87 29.43
N ASP A 255 -4.09 69.89 30.27
CA ASP A 255 -4.15 71.30 29.90
C ASP A 255 -2.87 71.78 29.20
N GLY A 256 -3.04 72.58 28.13
CA GLY A 256 -1.94 73.27 27.46
C GLY A 256 -2.45 74.27 26.40
N GLU A 257 -2.42 75.56 26.76
CA GLU A 257 -2.75 76.74 25.96
C GLU A 257 -2.01 76.85 24.61
N GLY A 258 -2.67 77.47 23.61
CA GLY A 258 -1.98 78.12 22.49
C GLY A 258 -2.74 78.25 21.17
N ASP A 259 -3.52 79.34 21.05
CA ASP A 259 -4.06 80.06 19.87
C ASP A 259 -3.90 79.55 18.42
N GLY A 260 -5.00 79.69 17.65
CA GLY A 260 -4.91 80.35 16.33
C GLY A 260 -5.66 79.73 15.13
N ALA A 261 -6.83 80.30 14.83
CA ALA A 261 -7.46 80.49 13.50
C ALA A 261 -8.17 79.33 12.76
N ALA A 262 -9.43 79.60 12.41
CA ALA A 262 -10.36 78.82 11.55
C ALA A 262 -10.36 79.39 10.11
N PRO A 263 -11.30 79.03 9.20
CA PRO A 263 -12.04 77.76 8.96
C PRO A 263 -11.99 77.31 7.47
N ALA A 264 -12.49 76.12 7.12
CA ALA A 264 -13.23 75.90 5.86
C ALA A 264 -13.96 74.54 5.82
N GLU A 265 -15.09 74.58 5.13
CA GLU A 265 -16.16 73.59 4.98
C GLU A 265 -15.78 72.34 4.16
N GLY A 266 -16.59 71.28 4.32
CA GLY A 266 -16.58 70.14 3.42
C GLY A 266 -17.44 68.98 3.91
N GLY A 267 -18.75 69.06 3.68
CA GLY A 267 -19.69 67.97 3.90
C GLY A 267 -19.49 66.87 2.84
N GLY A 268 -19.44 65.61 3.31
CA GLY A 268 -19.49 64.42 2.47
C GLY A 268 -20.34 63.36 3.17
N GLU A 269 -21.53 63.11 2.62
CA GLU A 269 -22.44 62.05 3.05
C GLU A 269 -21.81 60.68 2.78
N ASP A 270 -21.35 60.02 3.84
CA ASP A 270 -20.89 58.63 3.78
C ASP A 270 -22.13 57.71 3.86
N LYS A 271 -22.56 57.25 2.68
CA LYS A 271 -23.69 56.34 2.53
C LYS A 271 -23.23 54.93 2.88
N SER A 272 -23.18 54.64 4.18
CA SER A 272 -23.03 53.28 4.71
C SER A 272 -24.12 52.37 4.11
N PRO A 273 -23.79 51.25 3.46
CA PRO A 273 -24.80 50.27 3.09
C PRO A 273 -25.32 49.65 4.39
N ALA A 274 -26.64 49.71 4.55
CA ALA A 274 -27.36 49.08 5.64
C ALA A 274 -26.87 47.64 5.83
N SER A 275 -26.37 47.37 7.03
CA SER A 275 -26.17 46.01 7.52
C SER A 275 -27.49 45.27 7.42
N GLU A 276 -27.58 44.33 6.48
CA GLU A 276 -28.63 43.31 6.50
C GLU A 276 -28.57 42.61 7.86
N GLU A 277 -29.64 42.78 8.64
CA GLU A 277 -29.85 42.03 9.86
C GLU A 277 -29.76 40.53 9.53
N GLY A 278 -28.71 39.89 10.02
CA GLY A 278 -28.51 38.45 9.86
C GLY A 278 -29.71 37.69 10.40
N GLY A 279 -30.41 37.00 9.49
CA GLY A 279 -31.42 36.02 9.85
C GLY A 279 -30.86 34.97 10.83
N PRO A 280 -31.73 34.25 11.57
CA PRO A 280 -31.31 33.34 12.63
C PRO A 280 -30.29 32.35 12.07
N GLY A 281 -29.04 32.45 12.53
CA GLY A 281 -27.94 31.63 12.05
C GLY A 281 -28.34 30.16 12.08
N ARG A 282 -28.34 29.52 10.91
CA ARG A 282 -28.68 28.09 10.76
C ARG A 282 -27.82 27.31 11.74
N ARG A 283 -28.45 26.64 12.71
CA ARG A 283 -27.74 25.83 13.70
C ARG A 283 -26.89 24.80 12.96
N ARG A 284 -25.59 24.77 13.26
CA ARG A 284 -24.64 23.86 12.61
C ARG A 284 -25.06 22.43 12.86
N ARG A 285 -25.21 21.67 11.76
CA ARG A 285 -25.50 20.25 11.85
C ARG A 285 -24.25 19.52 12.34
N ARG A 286 -24.48 18.50 13.16
CA ARG A 286 -23.41 17.68 13.75
C ARG A 286 -23.77 16.21 13.62
N TRP A 287 -22.75 15.38 13.52
CA TRP A 287 -22.89 13.94 13.43
C TRP A 287 -21.81 13.25 14.25
N VAL A 288 -22.10 12.03 14.69
CA VAL A 288 -21.10 11.10 15.20
C VAL A 288 -20.92 10.02 14.16
N LEU A 289 -19.66 9.77 13.78
CA LEU A 289 -19.25 8.64 12.97
C LEU A 289 -18.44 7.68 13.85
N GLU A 290 -18.98 6.49 14.05
CA GLU A 290 -18.31 5.38 14.73
C GLU A 290 -17.79 4.40 13.68
N ALA A 291 -16.60 3.85 13.90
CA ALA A 291 -16.09 2.73 13.12
C ALA A 291 -15.54 1.64 14.04
N GLN A 292 -15.86 0.39 13.72
CA GLN A 292 -15.27 -0.81 14.32
C GLN A 292 -14.21 -1.35 13.37
N LEU A 293 -12.99 -1.51 13.88
CA LEU A 293 -11.83 -2.03 13.17
C LEU A 293 -11.49 -3.40 13.75
N GLU A 294 -11.78 -4.46 12.99
CA GLU A 294 -11.54 -5.85 13.39
C GLU A 294 -10.27 -6.37 12.70
N ASN A 295 -9.32 -6.91 13.46
CA ASN A 295 -8.14 -7.58 12.90
C ASN A 295 -8.52 -8.98 12.41
N CYS A 296 -8.49 -9.18 11.10
CA CYS A 296 -8.76 -10.47 10.46
C CYS A 296 -7.49 -11.14 9.90
N SER A 297 -6.33 -10.55 10.12
CA SER A 297 -5.05 -11.14 9.79
C SER A 297 -4.62 -12.18 10.82
N GLU A 298 -3.61 -12.96 10.47
CA GLU A 298 -3.00 -13.94 11.39
C GLU A 298 -1.98 -13.28 12.34
N ASP A 299 -1.59 -12.03 12.05
CA ASP A 299 -0.54 -11.31 12.76
C ASP A 299 -1.12 -10.25 13.70
N THR A 300 -0.40 -9.98 14.78
CA THR A 300 -0.72 -8.84 15.66
C THR A 300 -0.46 -7.53 14.94
N THR A 301 -1.37 -6.57 15.07
CA THR A 301 -1.34 -5.30 14.32
C THR A 301 -1.48 -4.10 15.26
N GLU A 302 -0.58 -3.14 15.17
CA GLU A 302 -0.67 -1.84 15.82
C GLU A 302 -1.27 -0.81 14.86
N LEU A 303 -2.29 -0.07 15.30
CA LEU A 303 -2.86 1.03 14.53
C LEU A 303 -1.92 2.24 14.60
N GLU A 304 -1.31 2.62 13.47
CA GLU A 304 -0.42 3.77 13.40
C GLU A 304 -1.18 5.08 13.24
N ARG A 305 -2.29 5.05 12.48
CA ARG A 305 -3.09 6.23 12.12
C ARG A 305 -4.51 5.85 11.71
N VAL A 306 -5.51 6.56 12.20
CA VAL A 306 -6.89 6.49 11.66
C VAL A 306 -7.43 7.90 11.45
N VAL A 307 -7.66 8.27 10.20
CA VAL A 307 -7.96 9.66 9.81
C VAL A 307 -9.16 9.70 8.88
N LEU A 308 -10.05 10.68 9.12
CA LEU A 308 -11.17 10.97 8.25
C LEU A 308 -10.79 12.12 7.29
N GLN A 309 -10.66 11.81 5.99
CA GLN A 309 -10.46 12.80 4.93
C GLN A 309 -11.83 13.34 4.52
N LEU A 310 -12.17 14.53 5.01
CA LEU A 310 -13.50 15.11 4.82
C LEU A 310 -13.71 15.79 3.47
N GLU A 311 -14.97 15.83 3.03
CA GLU A 311 -15.43 16.69 1.93
C GLU A 311 -15.42 18.18 2.34
N PRO A 312 -15.37 19.11 1.36
CA PRO A 312 -15.39 20.55 1.63
C PRO A 312 -16.60 20.97 2.47
N GLY A 313 -16.40 21.94 3.37
CA GLY A 313 -17.46 22.46 4.25
C GLY A 313 -17.70 21.63 5.51
N LEU A 314 -16.96 20.54 5.72
CA LEU A 314 -16.99 19.75 6.95
C LEU A 314 -15.67 19.87 7.73
N SER A 315 -15.77 19.75 9.05
CA SER A 315 -14.65 19.57 9.96
C SER A 315 -14.96 18.41 10.92
N TYR A 316 -13.94 17.81 11.54
CA TYR A 316 -14.16 16.80 12.56
C TYR A 316 -13.28 17.03 13.78
N ARG A 317 -13.75 16.52 14.91
CA ARG A 317 -12.97 16.33 16.14
C ARG A 317 -12.69 14.85 16.31
N ASP A 318 -11.42 14.52 16.42
CA ASP A 318 -10.95 13.19 16.77
C ASP A 318 -11.26 12.90 18.25
N CYS A 319 -11.84 11.74 18.54
CA CYS A 319 -12.16 11.28 19.89
C CYS A 319 -11.35 10.03 20.29
N ASN A 320 -10.30 9.70 19.53
CA ASN A 320 -9.50 8.49 19.67
C ASN A 320 -8.19 8.73 20.45
N TRP A 321 -7.27 7.77 20.41
CA TRP A 321 -6.00 7.81 21.15
C TRP A 321 -5.11 8.99 20.77
N GLU A 322 -5.10 9.42 19.50
CA GLU A 322 -4.28 10.55 19.03
C GLU A 322 -4.68 11.85 19.74
N ALA A 323 -5.99 12.08 19.93
CA ALA A 323 -6.50 13.25 20.63
C ALA A 323 -6.30 13.18 22.15
N GLY A 324 -6.38 11.98 22.73
CA GLY A 324 -6.23 11.74 24.17
C GLY A 324 -4.78 11.64 24.66
N GLY A 325 -3.80 11.53 23.76
CA GLY A 325 -2.42 11.21 24.10
C GLY A 325 -2.23 9.79 24.65
N SER A 326 -3.21 8.91 24.41
CA SER A 326 -3.16 7.50 24.80
C SER A 326 -2.21 6.71 23.89
N PRO A 327 -1.67 5.57 24.35
CA PRO A 327 -0.86 4.70 23.49
C PRO A 327 -1.68 4.21 22.30
N ARG A 328 -0.98 3.90 21.21
CA ARG A 328 -1.58 3.33 20.00
C ARG A 328 -2.21 1.96 20.30
N PRO A 329 -3.42 1.68 19.79
CA PRO A 329 -4.04 0.37 19.95
C PRO A 329 -3.24 -0.73 19.25
N VAL A 330 -3.12 -1.87 19.93
CA VAL A 330 -2.55 -3.10 19.40
C VAL A 330 -3.65 -4.15 19.40
N LEU A 331 -3.92 -4.73 18.24
CA LEU A 331 -4.98 -5.69 17.99
C LEU A 331 -4.39 -7.05 17.68
N HIS A 332 -4.67 -8.02 18.54
CA HIS A 332 -4.43 -9.42 18.24
C HIS A 332 -5.43 -9.94 17.19
N PRO A 333 -5.14 -11.08 16.53
CA PRO A 333 -6.08 -11.71 15.60
C PRO A 333 -7.47 -11.90 16.22
N GLY A 334 -8.50 -11.36 15.55
CA GLY A 334 -9.89 -11.39 15.99
C GLY A 334 -10.31 -10.26 16.95
N GLU A 335 -9.39 -9.43 17.43
CA GLU A 335 -9.73 -8.29 18.29
C GLU A 335 -10.30 -7.12 17.49
N VAL A 336 -11.10 -6.30 18.19
CA VAL A 336 -11.82 -5.17 17.61
C VAL A 336 -11.51 -3.90 18.39
N GLU A 337 -11.11 -2.85 17.67
CA GLU A 337 -11.02 -1.49 18.21
C GLU A 337 -12.19 -0.63 17.72
N GLN A 338 -12.77 0.17 18.61
CA GLN A 338 -13.80 1.13 18.24
C GLN A 338 -13.21 2.54 18.21
N VAL A 339 -13.39 3.21 17.07
CA VAL A 339 -12.99 4.61 16.87
C VAL A 339 -14.20 5.50 16.62
N CYS A 340 -14.09 6.78 16.97
CA CYS A 340 -15.17 7.75 16.92
C CYS A 340 -14.69 9.12 16.44
N PHE A 341 -15.51 9.75 15.60
CA PHE A 341 -15.30 11.11 15.08
C PHE A 341 -16.57 11.93 15.26
N VAL A 342 -16.44 13.15 15.76
CA VAL A 342 -17.55 14.12 15.80
C VAL A 342 -17.38 15.06 14.61
N ILE A 343 -18.31 15.01 13.67
CA ILE A 343 -18.28 15.78 12.43
C ILE A 343 -19.20 17.00 12.58
N GLU A 344 -18.71 18.18 12.18
CA GLU A 344 -19.43 19.45 12.28
C GLU A 344 -19.38 20.21 10.93
N GLU A 345 -20.51 20.79 10.54
CA GLU A 345 -20.61 21.69 9.39
C GLU A 345 -19.84 22.99 9.68
N SER A 346 -18.96 23.40 8.76
CA SER A 346 -18.07 24.55 8.93
C SER A 346 -18.80 25.88 8.77
N GLU A 347 -18.32 26.93 9.46
CA GLU A 347 -18.92 28.26 9.41
C GLU A 347 -18.64 28.93 8.06
N GLY A 348 -19.69 29.32 7.33
CA GLY A 348 -19.58 29.98 6.02
C GLY A 348 -19.35 29.05 4.82
N GLY A 349 -19.39 27.73 5.00
CA GLY A 349 -19.25 26.77 3.91
C GLY A 349 -20.43 26.80 2.95
N ALA A 350 -20.15 26.76 1.64
CA ALA A 350 -21.13 26.26 0.65
C ALA A 350 -21.71 24.96 1.22
N GLY A 351 -23.04 24.90 1.37
CA GLY A 351 -23.70 23.83 2.11
C GLY A 351 -23.17 22.45 1.73
N VAL A 352 -23.07 21.56 2.72
CA VAL A 352 -22.57 20.19 2.52
C VAL A 352 -23.23 19.57 1.29
N GLU A 353 -22.44 19.12 0.31
CA GLU A 353 -22.98 18.55 -0.91
C GLU A 353 -23.84 17.32 -0.57
N GLU A 354 -25.14 17.44 -0.86
CA GLU A 354 -26.09 16.36 -0.73
C GLU A 354 -26.20 15.66 -2.08
N GLN A 355 -25.69 14.43 -2.16
CA GLN A 355 -25.82 13.59 -3.34
C GLN A 355 -26.90 12.55 -3.08
N ASP A 356 -27.97 12.56 -3.88
CA ASP A 356 -29.12 11.65 -3.75
C ASP A 356 -29.73 11.58 -2.33
N GLY A 357 -29.81 12.73 -1.65
CA GLY A 357 -30.35 12.84 -0.28
C GLY A 357 -29.44 12.24 0.81
N LYS A 358 -28.19 11.93 0.47
CA LYS A 358 -27.14 11.56 1.42
C LYS A 358 -26.16 12.69 1.59
N ILE A 359 -25.81 12.95 2.85
CA ILE A 359 -24.70 13.80 3.22
C ILE A 359 -23.44 12.95 3.16
N LEU A 360 -22.51 13.34 2.29
CA LEU A 360 -21.20 12.68 2.19
C LEU A 360 -20.23 13.33 3.18
N PHE A 361 -19.63 12.50 4.03
CA PHE A 361 -18.62 12.96 4.98
C PHE A 361 -17.23 12.95 4.37
N GLY A 362 -16.88 11.88 3.66
CA GLY A 362 -15.52 11.70 3.11
C GLY A 362 -15.01 10.27 3.28
N ILE A 363 -13.70 10.07 3.28
CA ILE A 363 -13.04 8.76 3.26
C ILE A 363 -12.32 8.50 4.59
N LEU A 364 -12.54 7.32 5.19
CA LEU A 364 -11.78 6.88 6.35
C LEU A 364 -10.52 6.13 5.87
N GLY A 365 -9.35 6.64 6.26
CA GLY A 365 -8.05 6.02 6.02
C GLY A 365 -7.50 5.41 7.30
N ILE A 366 -7.06 4.15 7.23
CA ILE A 366 -6.49 3.39 8.33
C ILE A 366 -5.10 2.92 7.92
N GLY A 367 -4.08 3.35 8.65
CA GLY A 367 -2.71 2.89 8.52
C GLY A 367 -2.32 2.05 9.73
N TRP A 368 -1.66 0.93 9.48
CA TRP A 368 -1.23 0.03 10.53
C TRP A 368 0.16 -0.52 10.26
N ARG A 369 0.71 -1.14 11.30
CA ARG A 369 1.96 -1.87 11.25
C ARG A 369 1.77 -3.20 11.95
N THR A 370 2.21 -4.28 11.32
CA THR A 370 2.24 -5.60 11.95
C THR A 370 3.41 -5.70 12.92
N GLU A 371 3.41 -6.71 13.79
CA GLU A 371 4.53 -7.02 14.69
C GLU A 371 5.90 -7.05 13.99
N MET A 372 5.91 -7.31 12.68
CA MET A 372 7.11 -7.36 11.86
C MET A 372 7.51 -6.08 11.13
N GLY A 373 6.87 -4.97 11.47
CA GLY A 373 7.18 -3.68 10.89
C GLY A 373 6.62 -3.50 9.48
N GLN A 374 5.94 -4.51 8.93
CA GLN A 374 5.23 -4.39 7.66
C GLN A 374 4.08 -3.42 7.84
N ARG A 375 4.02 -2.43 6.94
CA ARG A 375 2.96 -1.44 6.94
C ARG A 375 1.84 -1.89 6.02
N GLY A 376 0.62 -1.60 6.44
CA GLY A 376 -0.54 -1.69 5.60
C GLY A 376 -1.35 -0.40 5.65
N TYR A 377 -2.14 -0.18 4.61
CA TYR A 377 -3.06 0.95 4.53
C TYR A 377 -4.36 0.53 3.84
N LEU A 378 -5.49 0.91 4.44
CA LEU A 378 -6.83 0.69 3.92
C LEU A 378 -7.56 2.02 3.86
N ALA A 379 -8.31 2.25 2.80
CA ALA A 379 -9.23 3.36 2.70
C ALA A 379 -10.63 2.83 2.40
N THR A 380 -11.64 3.39 3.06
CA THR A 380 -13.03 3.11 2.74
C THR A 380 -13.47 3.84 1.46
N ASN A 381 -14.63 3.47 0.92
CA ASN A 381 -15.35 4.35 0.02
C ASN A 381 -15.85 5.60 0.78
N LYS A 382 -16.38 6.59 0.04
CA LYS A 382 -17.01 7.77 0.65
C LYS A 382 -18.12 7.34 1.62
N LEU A 383 -17.93 7.66 2.89
CA LEU A 383 -18.87 7.47 3.98
C LEU A 383 -19.85 8.63 4.00
N GLY A 384 -21.05 8.37 4.49
CA GLY A 384 -22.09 9.37 4.59
C GLY A 384 -23.29 8.87 5.37
N THR A 385 -24.24 9.75 5.60
CA THR A 385 -25.52 9.41 6.24
C THR A 385 -26.68 9.94 5.42
N ARG A 386 -27.84 9.29 5.52
CA ARG A 386 -29.06 9.84 4.97
C ARG A 386 -29.51 11.03 5.81
N HIS A 387 -30.09 12.02 5.15
CA HIS A 387 -30.76 13.10 5.84
C HIS A 387 -31.90 12.52 6.71
N VAL A 388 -31.88 12.81 8.01
CA VAL A 388 -33.00 12.51 8.91
C VAL A 388 -33.81 13.79 8.97
N THR A 389 -34.89 13.84 8.19
CA THR A 389 -35.89 14.92 8.19
C THR A 389 -36.52 15.13 9.55
#